data_AF-A0A961X045-F1
#
_entry.id   AF-A0A961X045-F1
#
_cell.length_a   1.000
_cell.length_b   1.000
_cell.length_c   1.000
_cell.angle_alpha   90.00
_cell.angle_beta   90.00
_cell.angle_gamma   90.00
#
_symmetry.space_group_name_H-M   'P 1'
#
loop_
_entity.id
_entity.type
_entity.pdbx_description
1 polymer ?
#
loop_
_entity_poly.entity_id
_entity_poly.type
_entity_poly.pdbx_seq_one_letter_code
_entity_poly.pdbx_strand_id
1 'polypeptide(L)'
;NRLGEVGGGVTVFKDGREIALVELPIAGLMSDDHASRVAEKAGAVVKAMQDMGCTLNNAYMQHSLLALVVIPELRISDIGIVDVRKFEKIDLFV
;
A
#
# COMPACT_ATOMS: atom_id res chain seq x y z
N ASN A 1 -11.40 -3.92 -9.36
CA ASN A 1 -10.79 -4.77 -8.32
C ASN A 1 -11.38 -4.36 -6.97
N ARG A 2 -11.12 -5.11 -5.89
CA ARG A 2 -11.73 -4.86 -4.58
C ARG A 2 -11.59 -3.40 -4.09
N LEU A 3 -10.41 -2.80 -4.23
CA LEU A 3 -10.17 -1.41 -3.82
C LEU A 3 -10.99 -0.40 -4.63
N GLY A 4 -11.19 -0.63 -5.93
CA GLY A 4 -12.06 0.21 -6.76
C GLY A 4 -13.54 0.15 -6.35
N GLU A 5 -14.01 -0.98 -5.81
CA GLU A 5 -15.39 -1.13 -5.33
C GLU A 5 -15.65 -0.36 -4.02
N VAL A 6 -14.64 -0.21 -3.16
CA VAL A 6 -14.75 0.47 -1.85
C VAL A 6 -14.27 1.92 -1.86
N GLY A 7 -13.85 2.44 -3.02
CA GLY A 7 -13.38 3.83 -3.16
C GLY A 7 -11.94 4.08 -2.71
N GLY A 8 -11.15 3.02 -2.53
CA GLY A 8 -9.74 3.09 -2.12
C GLY A 8 -9.48 2.61 -0.69
N GLY A 9 -8.20 2.59 -0.32
CA GLY A 9 -7.72 2.04 0.95
C GLY A 9 -6.75 0.88 0.74
N VAL A 10 -6.75 -0.07 1.68
CA VAL A 10 -5.76 -1.15 1.74
C VAL A 10 -6.45 -2.46 2.06
N THR A 11 -6.18 -3.49 1.27
CA THR A 11 -6.73 -4.84 1.46
C THR A 11 -5.63 -5.88 1.40
N VAL A 12 -5.76 -6.93 2.19
CA VAL A 12 -4.84 -8.06 2.25
C VAL A 12 -5.58 -9.32 1.84
N PHE A 13 -5.04 -10.05 0.87
CA PHE A 13 -5.59 -11.31 0.38
C PHE A 13 -4.66 -12.48 0.67
N LYS A 14 -5.25 -13.61 1.10
CA LYS A 14 -4.56 -14.89 1.24
C LYS A 14 -5.42 -15.99 0.65
N ASP A 15 -4.83 -16.83 -0.20
CA ASP A 15 -5.51 -17.98 -0.83
C ASP A 15 -6.85 -17.60 -1.51
N GLY A 16 -6.88 -16.44 -2.17
CA GLY A 16 -8.07 -15.91 -2.86
C GLY A 16 -9.12 -15.28 -1.96
N ARG A 17 -8.88 -15.14 -0.65
CA ARG A 17 -9.82 -14.54 0.31
C ARG A 17 -9.29 -13.22 0.87
N GLU A 18 -10.17 -12.23 1.00
CA GLU A 18 -9.88 -10.99 1.72
C GLU A 18 -9.80 -11.31 3.23
N ILE A 19 -8.64 -11.04 3.85
CA ILE A 19 -8.41 -11.32 5.28
C ILE A 19 -8.34 -10.06 6.13
N ALA A 20 -8.11 -8.89 5.52
CA ALA A 20 -8.16 -7.60 6.19
C ALA A 20 -8.45 -6.48 5.17
N LEU A 21 -9.15 -5.45 5.62
CA LEU A 21 -9.51 -4.27 4.83
C LEU A 21 -9.56 -3.03 5.71
N VAL A 22 -9.01 -1.93 5.22
CA VAL A 22 -9.31 -0.57 5.68
C VAL A 22 -9.74 0.26 4.48
N GLU A 23 -11.01 0.66 4.47
CA GLU A 23 -11.57 1.52 3.42
C GLU A 23 -11.18 2.97 3.66
N LEU A 24 -10.69 3.63 2.61
CA LEU A 24 -10.35 5.06 2.61
C LEU A 24 -11.06 5.74 1.43
N PRO A 25 -12.40 5.86 1.46
CA PRO A 25 -13.21 6.23 0.30
C PRO A 25 -12.94 7.66 -0.21
N ILE A 26 -12.35 8.52 0.62
CA ILE A 26 -12.02 9.89 0.24
C ILE A 26 -10.63 9.89 -0.39
N ALA A 27 -10.61 9.90 -1.73
CA ALA A 27 -9.41 9.93 -2.57
C ALA A 27 -8.41 8.77 -2.33
N GLY A 28 -8.84 7.66 -1.70
CA GLY A 28 -7.94 6.58 -1.30
C GLY A 28 -7.05 6.92 -0.10
N LEU A 29 -7.27 8.06 0.57
CA LEU A 29 -6.39 8.60 1.60
C LEU A 29 -7.07 8.77 2.96
N MET A 30 -8.37 9.06 2.97
CA MET A 30 -9.10 9.38 4.19
C MET A 30 -10.42 8.60 4.28
N SER A 31 -10.90 8.43 5.51
CA SER A 31 -12.21 7.88 5.83
C SER A 31 -13.01 8.91 6.63
N ASP A 32 -14.32 8.87 6.45
CA ASP A 32 -15.33 9.60 7.22
C ASP A 32 -15.80 8.85 8.49
N ASP A 33 -15.28 7.64 8.73
CA ASP A 33 -15.53 6.87 9.96
C ASP A 33 -14.72 7.42 11.14
N HIS A 34 -15.09 7.01 12.36
CA HIS A 34 -14.38 7.37 13.57
C HIS A 34 -12.93 6.89 13.54
N ALA A 35 -12.00 7.76 13.94
CA ALA A 35 -10.56 7.47 13.95
C ALA A 35 -10.20 6.16 14.68
N SER A 36 -10.92 5.82 15.77
CA SER A 36 -10.72 4.55 16.48
C SER A 36 -11.05 3.32 15.63
N ARG A 37 -12.11 3.38 14.82
CA ARG A 37 -12.50 2.30 13.90
C ARG A 37 -11.52 2.17 12.75
N VAL A 38 -11.09 3.29 12.19
CA VAL A 38 -10.07 3.31 11.13
C VAL A 38 -8.75 2.74 11.66
N ALA A 39 -8.36 3.10 12.89
CA ALA A 39 -7.15 2.58 13.54
C ALA A 39 -7.23 1.07 13.80
N GLU A 40 -8.38 0.56 14.24
CA GLU A 40 -8.61 -0.88 14.41
C GLU A 40 -8.45 -1.63 13.08
N LYS A 41 -9.09 -1.14 12.00
CA LYS A 41 -8.98 -1.72 10.66
C LYS A 41 -7.55 -1.67 10.11
N ALA A 42 -6.86 -0.54 10.26
CA ALA A 42 -5.47 -0.40 9.87
C ALA A 42 -4.55 -1.36 10.66
N GLY A 43 -4.82 -1.54 11.96
CA GLY A 43 -4.14 -2.54 12.80
C GLY A 43 -4.37 -3.96 12.31
N ALA A 44 -5.59 -4.30 11.89
CA ALA A 44 -5.91 -5.61 11.31
C ALA A 44 -5.13 -5.87 10.01
N VAL A 45 -4.95 -4.85 9.16
CA VAL A 45 -4.11 -4.95 7.95
C VAL A 45 -2.66 -5.24 8.30
N VAL A 46 -2.07 -4.51 9.24
CA VAL A 46 -0.68 -4.73 9.69
C VAL A 46 -0.52 -6.14 10.27
N LYS A 47 -1.47 -6.57 11.12
CA LYS A 47 -1.47 -7.91 11.71
C LYS A 47 -1.60 -8.99 10.63
N ALA A 48 -2.46 -8.82 9.64
CA ALA A 48 -2.60 -9.77 8.54
C ALA A 48 -1.30 -9.93 7.75
N MET A 49 -0.56 -8.83 7.48
CA MET A 49 0.75 -8.91 6.84
C MET A 49 1.76 -9.71 7.69
N GLN A 50 1.77 -9.50 9.01
CA GLN A 50 2.62 -10.24 9.94
C GLN A 50 2.27 -11.74 9.99
N ASP A 51 0.98 -12.05 10.05
CA ASP A 51 0.46 -13.43 10.09
C ASP A 51 0.75 -14.19 8.77
N MET A 52 1.01 -13.47 7.68
CA MET A 52 1.50 -14.03 6.41
C MET A 52 3.03 -14.18 6.35
N GLY A 53 3.75 -13.90 7.43
CA GLY A 53 5.20 -14.04 7.53
C GLY A 53 6.00 -12.81 7.10
N CYS A 54 5.37 -11.64 6.94
CA CYS A 54 6.12 -10.42 6.64
C CYS A 54 6.89 -9.95 7.88
N THR A 55 8.21 -9.95 7.80
CA THR A 55 9.12 -9.54 8.88
C THR A 55 9.57 -8.08 8.78
N LEU A 56 9.08 -7.35 7.78
CA LEU A 56 9.43 -5.94 7.59
C LEU A 56 8.88 -5.08 8.73
N ASN A 57 9.71 -4.18 9.24
CA ASN A 57 9.27 -3.20 10.22
C ASN A 57 8.22 -2.28 9.59
N ASN A 58 7.00 -2.32 10.13
CA ASN A 58 5.84 -1.59 9.61
C ASN A 58 5.67 -1.76 8.09
N ALA A 59 5.52 -3.02 7.68
CA ALA A 59 5.39 -3.42 6.28
C ALA A 59 4.36 -2.59 5.50
N TYR A 60 3.24 -2.25 6.13
CA TYR A 60 2.21 -1.39 5.55
C TYR A 60 2.78 -0.02 5.13
N MET A 61 3.40 0.71 6.06
CA MET A 61 3.98 2.03 5.76
C MET A 61 5.06 1.95 4.68
N GLN A 62 5.90 0.92 4.72
CA GLN A 62 6.95 0.74 3.71
C GLN A 62 6.38 0.51 2.31
N HIS A 63 5.32 -0.30 2.17
CA HIS A 63 4.65 -0.52 0.88
C HIS A 63 4.03 0.76 0.34
N SER A 64 3.39 1.57 1.18
CA SER A 64 2.80 2.85 0.78
C SER A 64 3.84 3.85 0.26
N LEU A 65 5.11 3.71 0.65
CA LEU A 65 6.20 4.58 0.22
C LEU A 65 6.91 4.13 -1.06
N LEU A 66 6.62 2.93 -1.58
CA LEU A 66 7.24 2.44 -2.83
C LEU A 66 6.97 3.36 -4.02
N ALA A 67 5.81 4.03 -4.01
CA ALA A 67 5.37 4.98 -5.02
C ALA A 67 5.91 6.41 -4.85
N LEU A 68 6.69 6.68 -3.80
CA LEU A 68 7.15 8.04 -3.49
C LEU A 68 8.45 8.37 -4.24
N VAL A 69 8.30 8.81 -5.49
CA VAL A 69 9.37 9.16 -6.46
C VAL A 69 10.24 10.39 -6.12
N VAL A 70 10.25 10.81 -4.85
CA VAL A 70 11.05 11.95 -4.35
C VAL A 70 12.06 11.55 -3.27
N ILE A 71 12.03 10.30 -2.81
CA ILE A 71 13.09 9.76 -1.94
C ILE A 71 14.21 9.23 -2.85
N PRO A 72 15.50 9.48 -2.54
CA PRO A 72 16.62 8.99 -3.33
C PRO A 72 16.51 7.48 -3.61
N GLU A 73 17.11 7.04 -4.72
CA GLU A 73 17.17 5.65 -5.24
C GLU A 73 16.06 5.25 -6.22
N LEU A 74 15.91 3.95 -6.47
CA LEU A 74 14.95 3.39 -7.41
C LEU A 74 13.53 3.37 -6.81
N ARG A 75 12.55 3.81 -7.59
CA ARG A 75 11.13 3.84 -7.18
C ARG A 75 10.22 3.28 -8.28
N ILE A 76 9.06 2.81 -7.86
CA ILE A 76 8.00 2.35 -8.78
C ILE A 76 7.03 3.50 -8.95
N SER A 77 6.65 3.81 -10.19
CA SER A 77 5.59 4.77 -10.49
C SER A 77 4.54 4.14 -11.39
N ASP A 78 3.51 4.93 -11.70
CA ASP A 78 2.48 4.59 -12.69
C ASP A 78 3.03 4.44 -14.12
N ILE A 79 4.23 4.97 -14.41
CA ILE A 79 4.88 4.87 -15.72
C ILE A 79 6.01 3.83 -15.79
N GLY A 80 6.36 3.17 -14.68
CA GLY A 80 7.39 2.11 -14.64
C GLY A 80 8.39 2.25 -13.49
N ILE A 81 9.60 1.72 -13.67
CA ILE A 81 10.72 1.92 -12.73
C ILE A 81 11.38 3.27 -13.03
N VAL A 82 11.60 4.09 -12.01
CA VAL A 82 12.22 5.41 -12.11
C VAL A 82 13.53 5.41 -11.32
N ASP A 83 14.63 5.79 -11.97
CA ASP A 83 15.86 6.20 -11.30
C ASP A 83 15.72 7.65 -10.85
N VAL A 84 15.39 7.86 -9.57
CA VAL A 84 15.15 9.19 -9.00
C VAL A 84 16.42 10.04 -9.01
N ARG A 85 17.61 9.44 -9.08
CA ARG A 85 18.88 10.20 -9.14
C ARG A 85 19.10 10.81 -10.52
N LYS A 86 18.60 10.16 -11.58
CA LYS A 86 18.70 10.62 -12.98
C LYS A 86 17.44 11.27 -13.51
N PHE A 87 16.31 11.12 -12.81
CA PHE A 87 14.98 11.52 -13.28
C PHE A 87 14.58 10.83 -14.60
N GLU A 88 14.95 9.56 -14.73
CA GLU A 88 14.73 8.78 -15.95
C GLU A 88 13.95 7.51 -15.64
N LYS A 89 13.06 7.14 -16.57
CA LYS A 89 12.46 5.81 -16.60
C LYS A 89 13.50 4.82 -17.11
N ILE A 90 13.60 3.66 -16.45
CA ILE A 90 14.50 2.57 -16.83
C ILE A 90 13.71 1.28 -17.07
N ASP A 91 14.30 0.37 -17.85
CA ASP A 91 13.72 -0.95 -18.10
C ASP A 91 13.91 -1.88 -16.89
N LEU A 92 12.96 -2.81 -16.71
CA LEU A 92 12.99 -3.80 -15.63
C LEU A 92 13.98 -4.94 -15.92
N PHE A 93 14.16 -5.27 -17.20
CA PHE A 93 15.01 -6.36 -17.66
C PHE A 93 16.09 -5.82 -18.59
N VAL A 94 17.28 -6.41 -18.53
CA VAL A 94 18.41 -6.16 -19.43
C VAL A 94 18.52 -7.31 -20.43
#